data_AF-A0A3C1B813-F1
#
_entry.id   AF-A0A3C1B813-F1
#
_cell.length_a   1.000
_cell.length_b   1.000
_cell.length_c   1.000
_cell.angle_alpha   90.00
_cell.angle_beta   90.00
_cell.angle_gamma   90.00
#
_symmetry.space_group_name_H-M   'P 1'
#
loop_
_entity.id
_entity.type
_entity.pdbx_description
1 polymer ?
#
loop_
_entity_poly.entity_id
_entity_poly.type
_entity_poly.pdbx_seq_one_letter_code
_entity_poly.pdbx_strand_id
1 'polypeptide(L)' 'VCGLGLANPLEAEGLTTKWAIELVFTPVHFYEQAGDLAGLFSRPLRRRAILRREAAE' A
#
# COMPACT_ATOMS: atom_id res chain seq x y z
N VAL A 1 -1.88 -6.04 4.71
CA VAL A 1 -0.55 -6.43 4.16
C VAL A 1 -0.65 -7.90 3.78
N CYS A 2 -0.31 -8.28 2.55
CA CYS A 2 -0.48 -9.67 2.07
C CYS A 2 0.46 -9.97 0.90
N GLY A 3 0.60 -11.24 0.52
CA GLY A 3 1.30 -11.62 -0.71
C GLY A 3 0.54 -11.22 -1.98
N LEU A 4 1.23 -11.21 -3.12
CA LEU A 4 0.63 -10.84 -4.41
C LEU A 4 -0.53 -11.78 -4.83
N GLY A 5 -0.48 -13.05 -4.44
CA GLY A 5 -1.57 -14.00 -4.71
C GLY A 5 -2.91 -13.65 -4.04
N LEU A 6 -2.90 -12.77 -3.04
CA LEU A 6 -4.10 -12.36 -2.30
C LEU A 6 -4.43 -10.87 -2.45
N ALA A 7 -3.51 -10.04 -2.96
CA ALA A 7 -3.69 -8.59 -2.99
C ALA A 7 -4.91 -8.17 -3.81
N ASN A 8 -5.02 -8.63 -5.06
CA ASN A 8 -6.14 -8.26 -5.93
C ASN A 8 -7.49 -8.83 -5.46
N PRO A 9 -7.59 -10.11 -5.02
CA PRO A 9 -8.82 -10.62 -4.43
C PRO A 9 -9.34 -9.76 -3.27
N LEU A 10 -8.46 -9.36 -2.35
CA LEU A 10 -8.84 -8.53 -1.20
C LEU A 10 -9.23 -7.09 -1.60
N GLU A 11 -8.55 -6.49 -2.58
CA GLU A 11 -8.95 -5.17 -3.12
C GLU A 11 -10.34 -5.24 -3.78
N ALA A 12 -10.67 -6.35 -4.45
CA ALA A 12 -12.00 -6.55 -5.04
C ALA A 12 -13.10 -6.64 -3.97
N GLU A 13 -12.78 -7.13 -2.76
CA GLU A 13 -13.66 -7.09 -1.58
C GLU A 13 -13.69 -5.72 -0.89
N GLY A 14 -12.99 -4.72 -1.43
CA GLY A 14 -12.95 -3.36 -0.88
C GLY A 14 -11.97 -3.20 0.29
N LEU A 15 -11.09 -4.16 0.52
CA LEU A 15 -10.03 -4.10 1.52
C LEU A 15 -8.74 -3.53 0.89
N THR A 16 -8.23 -2.43 1.43
CA THR A 16 -6.97 -1.86 0.93
C THR A 16 -5.79 -2.69 1.36
N THR A 17 -4.93 -2.99 0.40
CA THR A 17 -3.80 -3.90 0.53
C THR A 17 -2.47 -3.18 0.30
N LYS A 18 -1.43 -3.81 0.83
CA LYS A 18 -0.02 -3.48 0.58
C LYS A 18 0.66 -4.82 0.33
N TRP A 19 1.26 -4.98 -0.85
CA TRP A 19 1.93 -6.22 -1.25
C TRP A 19 3.23 -6.39 -0.45
N ALA A 20 3.35 -7.54 0.23
CA ALA A 20 4.35 -7.76 1.26
C ALA A 20 5.78 -7.85 0.72
N ILE A 21 5.96 -8.31 -0.52
CA ILE A 21 7.27 -8.52 -1.14
C ILE A 21 8.07 -7.22 -1.23
N GLU A 22 7.40 -6.06 -1.37
CA GLU A 22 8.07 -4.74 -1.38
C GLU A 22 8.92 -4.48 -0.12
N LEU A 23 8.50 -4.99 1.04
CA LEU A 23 9.22 -4.80 2.31
C LEU A 23 10.57 -5.50 2.36
N VAL A 24 10.78 -6.50 1.50
CA VAL A 24 12.02 -7.28 1.45
C VAL A 24 13.00 -6.70 0.44
N PHE A 25 12.50 -5.95 -0.56
CA PHE A 25 13.31 -5.35 -1.63
C PHE A 25 13.49 -3.84 -1.51
N THR A 26 12.81 -3.20 -0.57
CA THR A 26 12.98 -1.77 -0.27
C THR A 26 13.87 -1.62 0.97
N PRO A 27 14.84 -0.69 0.98
CA PRO A 27 15.53 -0.32 2.21
C PRO A 27 14.54 0.26 3.23
N VAL A 28 14.33 -0.43 4.34
CA VAL A 28 13.34 -0.05 5.37
C VAL A 28 13.91 0.04 6.79
N HIS A 29 15.17 -0.35 6.95
CA HIS A 29 15.87 -0.32 8.24
C HIS A 29 16.62 1.01 8.41
N PHE A 30 16.96 1.33 9.65
CA PHE A 30 17.65 2.55 10.09
C PHE A 30 16.79 3.81 10.01
N TYR A 31 17.29 4.88 10.64
CA TYR A 31 16.51 6.09 10.89
C TYR A 31 16.20 6.88 9.63
N GLU A 32 17.11 6.92 8.66
CA GLU A 32 16.93 7.68 7.41
C GLU A 32 15.75 7.15 6.57
N GLN A 33 15.48 5.84 6.65
CA GLN A 33 14.45 5.14 5.88
C GLN A 33 13.08 5.17 6.59
N ALA A 34 12.96 5.76 7.78
CA ALA A 34 11.70 5.78 8.53
C ALA A 34 10.56 6.45 7.75
N GLY A 35 10.86 7.54 7.02
CA GLY A 35 9.90 8.23 6.16
C GLY A 35 9.44 7.38 4.99
N ASP A 36 10.37 6.71 4.31
CA ASP A 36 10.07 5.85 3.16
C ASP A 36 9.24 4.63 3.57
N LEU A 37 9.58 4.01 4.70
CA LEU A 37 8.80 2.91 5.27
C LEU A 37 7.36 3.33 5.56
N ALA A 38 7.14 4.51 6.18
CA ALA A 38 5.80 5.06 6.37
C ALA A 38 5.09 5.35 5.03
N GLY A 39 5.84 5.80 4.03
CA GLY A 39 5.40 5.96 2.64
C GLY A 39 4.81 4.67 2.06
N LEU A 40 5.47 3.52 2.25
CA LEU A 40 5.01 2.23 1.72
C LEU A 40 3.61 1.83 2.20
N PHE A 41 3.22 2.22 3.41
CA PHE A 41 1.89 1.92 3.96
C PHE A 41 0.86 3.01 3.68
N SER A 42 1.27 4.28 3.68
CA SER A 42 0.36 5.40 3.41
C SER A 42 -0.03 5.49 1.93
N ARG A 43 0.84 5.08 1.01
CA ARG A 43 0.63 5.12 -0.45
C ARG A 43 -0.68 4.42 -0.91
N PRO A 44 -0.97 3.16 -0.56
CA PRO A 44 -2.22 2.53 -0.98
C PRO A 44 -3.48 3.19 -0.40
N LEU A 45 -3.42 3.73 0.83
CA LEU A 45 -4.53 4.47 1.44
C LEU A 45 -4.78 5.80 0.72
N ARG A 46 -3.71 6.55 0.42
CA ARG A 46 -3.79 7.80 -0.36
C ARG A 46 -4.35 7.54 -1.76
N ARG A 47 -3.87 6.49 -2.44
CA ARG A 47 -4.39 6.09 -3.76
C ARG A 47 -5.90 5.83 -3.70
N ARG A 48 -6.38 5.05 -2.72
CA ARG A 48 -7.81 4.78 -2.56
C ARG A 48 -8.61 6.07 -2.33
N ALA A 49 -8.10 6.99 -1.52
CA ALA A 49 -8.78 8.25 -1.25
C ALA A 49 -8.90 9.13 -2.51
N ILE A 50 -7.85 9.20 -3.33
CA ILE A 50 -7.84 9.95 -4.60
C ILE A 50 -8.84 9.35 -5.59
N LEU A 51 -8.76 8.04 -5.85
CA LEU A 51 -9.61 7.38 -6.84
C LEU A 51 -11.08 7.31 -6.43
N ARG A 52 -11.38 7.26 -5.12
CA ARG A 52 -12.77 7.37 -4.65
C ARG A 52 -13.35 8.76 -4.85
N ARG A 53 -12.54 9.83 -4.79
CA ARG A 53 -13.02 11.19 -5.07
C ARG A 53 -13.34 11.37 -6.55
N GLU A 54 -12.49 10.88 -7.44
CA GLU A 54 -12.71 10.93 -8.90
C GLU A 54 -13.94 10.12 -9.35
N ALA A 55 -14.36 9.10 -8.60
CA ALA A 55 -15.58 8.35 -8.88
C ALA A 55 -16.87 9.01 -8.35
N ALA A 56 -16.76 10.07 -7.55
CA ALA A 56 -17.88 10.81 -6.94
C ALA A 56 -18.14 12.18 -7.59
N GLU A 57 -17.26 12.62 -8.49
CA GLU A 57 -17.42 13.77 -9.40
C GLU A 57 -17.92 13.30 -10.77
#